data_AF-A0A511YS26-F1
#
_entry.id   AF-A0A511YS26-F1
#
_cell.length_a   1.000
_cell.length_b   1.000
_cell.length_c   1.000
_cell.angle_alpha   90.00
_cell.angle_beta   90.00
_cell.angle_gamma   90.00
#
_symmetry.space_group_name_H-M   'P 1'
#
loop_
_entity.id
_entity.type
_entity.pdbx_description
1 polymer ?
#
loop_
_entity_poly.entity_id
_entity_poly.type
_entity_poly.pdbx_seq_one_letter_code
_entity_poly.pdbx_strand_id
1 'polypeptide(L)' 'MNKKLTKKKISINKLNKVYGGKWLNTQNGTTTNSSGCTITKSDLYLDSDDNGKMNDDEWKSLQTCTSTQCP' A
#
# COMPACT_ATOMS: atom_id res chain seq x y z
N MET A 1 -37.10 30.30 -0.65
CA MET A 1 -35.75 30.38 -1.25
C MET A 1 -35.13 28.97 -1.18
N ASN A 2 -35.24 28.18 -2.24
CA ASN A 2 -34.72 26.81 -2.26
C ASN A 2 -33.19 26.86 -2.38
N LYS A 3 -32.49 26.65 -1.27
CA LYS A 3 -31.03 26.50 -1.26
C LYS A 3 -30.68 25.26 -2.09
N LYS A 4 -30.24 25.47 -3.33
CA LYS A 4 -29.65 24.40 -4.15
C LYS A 4 -28.48 23.82 -3.37
N LEU A 5 -28.52 22.52 -3.09
CA LEU A 5 -27.40 21.79 -2.51
C LEU A 5 -26.21 21.94 -3.46
N THR A 6 -25.27 22.81 -3.13
CA THR A 6 -23.99 22.90 -3.81
C THR A 6 -23.30 21.55 -3.65
N LYS A 7 -23.04 20.85 -4.76
CA LYS A 7 -22.23 19.62 -4.77
C LYS A 7 -20.92 19.93 -4.04
N LYS A 8 -20.81 19.53 -2.78
CA LYS A 8 -19.53 19.49 -2.07
C LYS A 8 -18.72 18.40 -2.74
N LYS A 9 -17.78 18.78 -3.62
CA LYS A 9 -16.76 17.85 -4.11
C LYS A 9 -15.92 17.46 -2.91
N ILE A 10 -16.14 16.25 -2.39
CA ILE A 10 -15.24 15.66 -1.42
C ILE A 10 -13.97 15.29 -2.19
N SER A 11 -12.82 15.73 -1.71
CA SER A 11 -11.54 15.34 -2.31
C SER A 11 -11.34 13.84 -2.13
N ILE A 12 -10.76 13.17 -3.13
CA ILE A 12 -10.49 11.72 -3.12
C ILE A 12 -9.73 11.31 -1.84
N ASN A 13 -8.76 12.12 -1.40
CA ASN A 13 -8.01 11.88 -0.16
C ASN A 13 -8.90 11.80 1.09
N LYS A 14 -10.02 12.56 1.14
CA LYS A 14 -10.97 12.48 2.26
C LYS A 14 -11.85 11.23 2.19
N LEU A 15 -12.10 10.68 1.00
CA LEU A 15 -12.78 9.39 0.85
C LEU A 15 -11.86 8.24 1.24
N ASN A 16 -10.58 8.27 0.84
CA ASN A 16 -9.62 7.22 1.17
C ASN A 16 -9.41 7.06 2.69
N LYS A 17 -9.40 8.17 3.44
CA LYS A 17 -9.40 8.13 4.93
C LYS A 17 -10.67 7.50 5.53
N VAL A 18 -11.81 7.54 4.84
CA VAL A 18 -13.08 6.96 5.31
C VAL A 18 -13.19 5.48 4.94
N TYR A 19 -12.61 5.05 3.81
CA TYR A 19 -12.67 3.67 3.31
C TYR A 19 -11.48 2.78 3.74
N GLY A 20 -10.57 3.29 4.58
CA GLY A 20 -9.55 2.47 5.24
C GLY A 20 -8.18 2.43 4.54
N GLY A 21 -7.83 3.44 3.75
CA GLY A 21 -6.50 3.54 3.14
C GLY A 21 -6.33 2.68 1.87
N LYS A 22 -5.09 2.57 1.39
CA LYS A 22 -4.72 1.75 0.22
C LYS A 22 -3.47 0.92 0.49
N TRP A 23 -3.38 -0.27 -0.10
CA TRP A 23 -2.17 -1.07 0.00
C TRP A 23 -1.09 -0.52 -0.95
N LEU A 24 0.10 -0.26 -0.41
CA LEU A 24 1.28 0.21 -1.16
C LEU A 24 2.46 -0.74 -0.96
N ASN A 25 3.30 -0.86 -1.99
CA ASN A 25 4.51 -1.66 -1.89
C ASN A 25 5.60 -0.91 -1.13
N THR A 26 6.34 -1.58 -0.25
CA THR A 26 7.57 -1.03 0.35
C THR A 26 8.79 -1.33 -0.51
N GLN A 27 8.96 -2.61 -0.91
CA GLN A 27 9.98 -3.09 -1.82
C GLN A 27 9.46 -4.29 -2.61
N ASN A 28 9.50 -4.18 -3.93
CA ASN A 28 9.29 -5.30 -4.84
C ASN A 28 10.61 -5.58 -5.55
N GLY A 29 10.98 -6.86 -5.62
CA GLY A 29 12.23 -7.21 -6.29
C GLY A 29 12.41 -8.71 -6.46
N THR A 30 13.10 -9.07 -7.52
CA THR A 30 13.55 -10.43 -7.78
C THR A 30 15.07 -10.43 -7.74
N THR A 31 15.64 -11.34 -6.96
CA THR A 31 17.09 -11.52 -6.84
C THR A 31 17.44 -12.99 -7.01
N THR A 32 18.61 -13.28 -7.56
CA THR A 32 19.12 -14.65 -7.67
C THR A 32 20.21 -14.84 -6.63
N ASN A 33 20.09 -15.87 -5.81
CA ASN A 33 21.13 -16.19 -4.83
C ASN A 33 22.31 -16.95 -5.49
N SER A 34 23.39 -17.15 -4.74
CA SER A 34 24.58 -17.88 -5.21
C SER A 34 24.31 -19.34 -5.57
N SER A 35 23.19 -19.92 -5.13
CA SER A 35 22.74 -21.27 -5.44
C SER A 35 21.87 -21.33 -6.72
N GLY A 36 21.65 -20.21 -7.40
CA GLY A 36 20.83 -20.14 -8.62
C GLY A 36 19.32 -20.09 -8.35
N CYS A 37 18.88 -19.99 -7.09
CA CYS A 37 17.47 -19.84 -6.77
C CYS A 37 17.02 -18.39 -6.99
N THR A 38 15.84 -18.25 -7.59
CA THR A 38 15.14 -16.97 -7.76
C THR A 38 14.32 -16.67 -6.51
N ILE A 39 14.61 -15.56 -5.87
CA ILE A 39 13.90 -15.05 -4.69
C ILE A 39 13.09 -13.83 -5.12
N THR A 40 11.77 -13.95 -5.07
CA THR A 40 10.85 -12.85 -5.33
C THR A 40 10.29 -12.34 -4.02
N LYS A 41 10.46 -11.05 -3.74
CA LYS A 41 9.90 -10.36 -2.59
C LYS A 41 8.79 -9.41 -3.02
N SER A 42 7.69 -9.42 -2.29
CA SER A 42 6.60 -8.47 -2.45
C SER A 42 6.09 -8.10 -1.06
N ASP A 43 6.49 -6.91 -0.62
CA ASP A 43 6.15 -6.39 0.70
C ASP A 43 5.14 -5.24 0.55
N LEU A 44 4.03 -5.32 1.29
CA LEU A 44 2.89 -4.41 1.19
C LEU A 44 2.54 -3.81 2.56
N TYR A 45 2.20 -2.53 2.63
CA TYR A 45 1.66 -1.87 3.82
C TYR A 45 0.36 -1.13 3.52
N LEU A 46 -0.49 -0.96 4.53
CA LEU A 46 -1.72 -0.18 4.41
C LEU A 46 -1.42 1.30 4.66
N ASP A 47 -1.39 2.11 3.60
CA ASP A 47 -1.32 3.58 3.64
C ASP A 47 -2.69 4.13 4.04
N SER A 48 -2.91 4.20 5.35
CA SER A 48 -4.13 4.64 6.01
C SER A 48 -4.37 6.14 5.83
N ASP A 49 -3.29 6.91 5.66
CA ASP A 49 -3.33 8.36 5.53
C ASP A 49 -3.38 8.86 4.07
N ASP A 50 -3.22 7.96 3.11
CA ASP A 50 -3.15 8.22 1.67
C ASP A 50 -2.07 9.25 1.31
N ASN A 51 -0.93 9.18 1.99
CA ASN A 51 0.18 10.12 1.84
C ASN A 51 1.40 9.51 1.14
N GLY A 52 1.39 8.20 0.85
CA GLY A 52 2.46 7.46 0.20
C GLY A 52 3.74 7.27 1.04
N LYS A 53 3.69 7.57 2.34
CA LYS A 53 4.80 7.51 3.28
C LYS A 53 4.41 6.65 4.47
N MET A 54 5.07 5.51 4.59
CA MET A 54 4.84 4.61 5.71
C MET A 54 5.24 5.25 7.04
N ASN A 55 4.29 5.32 7.98
CA ASN A 55 4.52 5.77 9.35
C ASN A 55 4.63 4.58 10.34
N ASP A 56 4.86 4.87 11.63
CA ASP A 56 5.06 3.85 12.68
C ASP A 56 3.87 2.91 12.91
N ASP A 57 2.64 3.38 12.67
CA ASP A 57 1.44 2.54 12.78
C ASP A 57 1.25 1.69 11.53
N GLU A 58 1.59 2.22 10.36
CA GLU A 58 1.49 1.51 9.09
C GLU A 58 2.54 0.39 8.97
N TRP A 59 3.70 0.51 9.64
CA TRP A 59 4.66 -0.58 9.84
C TRP A 59 4.02 -1.83 10.46
N LYS A 60 3.01 -1.67 11.33
CA LYS A 60 2.32 -2.80 11.97
C LYS A 60 1.41 -3.55 11.00
N SER A 61 1.04 -2.92 9.89
CA SER A 61 0.24 -3.52 8.82
C SER A 61 1.09 -4.22 7.74
N LEU A 62 2.43 -4.17 7.86
CA LEU A 62 3.33 -4.70 6.85
C LEU A 62 3.11 -6.20 6.64
N GLN A 63 2.74 -6.57 5.43
CA GLN A 63 2.67 -7.95 4.95
C GLN A 63 3.87 -8.22 4.07
N THR A 64 4.72 -9.16 4.51
CA THR A 64 5.90 -9.57 3.76
C THR A 64 5.63 -10.89 3.04
N CYS A 65 5.84 -10.93 1.72
CA CYS A 65 5.76 -12.16 0.95
C CYS A 65 7.11 -12.43 0.29
N THR A 66 7.67 -13.61 0.53
CA THR A 66 8.88 -14.08 -0.15
C THR A 66 8.61 -15.46 -0.76
N SER A 67 8.82 -15.57 -2.07
CA SER A 67 8.79 -16.83 -2.79
C SER A 67 10.19 -17.18 -3.26
N THR A 68 10.61 -18.42 -3.06
CA THR A 68 11.91 -18.91 -3.54
C THR A 68 11.68 -20.07 -4.49
N GLN A 69 12.23 -19.95 -5.70
CA GLN A 69 12.16 -20.98 -6.72
C GLN A 69 13.60 -21.39 -7.08
N CYS A 70 13.95 -22.64 -6.78
CA CYS A 70 15.25 -23.22 -7.13
C CYS A 70 15.14 -24.08 -8.41
N PRO A 71 16.24 -24.25 -9.16
CA PRO A 71 16.31 -25.19 -10.29
C PRO A 71 16.00 -26.64 -9.90
#